data_AF-A0A392N8I0-F1
#
_entry.id   AF-A0A392N8I0-F1
#
_cell.length_a   1.000
_cell.length_b   1.000
_cell.length_c   1.000
_cell.angle_alpha   90.00
_cell.angle_beta   90.00
_cell.angle_gamma   90.00
#
_symmetry.space_group_name_H-M   'P 1'
#
loop_
_entity.id
_entity.type
_entity.pdbx_description
1 polymer ?
#
loop_
_entity_poly.entity_id
_entity_poly.type
_entity_poly.pdbx_seq_one_letter_code
_entity_poly.pdbx_strand_id
1 'polypeptide(L)'
;MSVSDLKSLPFTVSEGPDGYPLIHARYLGEVKTFTPMQVFAMMLSNMKEITTKNLNAAVHDCCIAIPVYFTDLQRRAVLDAATIAGLHPLRLLHETTATALAYGIYKTDLPENDPLIVAFVDIRHASMQVLFHHLAGKFKEEYKIHVHQNARACLRLRAACEKMKKMLSANPVMPLNIECLMDETDVKGIMKRE
;
A
#
# COMPACT_ATOMS: atom_id res chain seq x y z
N MET A 1 1.14 7.58 11.38
CA MET A 1 1.37 8.55 10.28
C MET A 1 1.44 9.92 10.93
N SER A 2 2.50 10.69 10.67
CA SER A 2 2.68 12.02 11.26
C SER A 2 1.80 13.05 10.54
N VAL A 3 1.51 14.19 11.18
CA VAL A 3 0.75 15.29 10.56
C VAL A 3 1.45 15.83 9.30
N SER A 4 2.79 15.75 9.26
CA SER A 4 3.60 16.08 8.08
C SER A 4 3.38 15.12 6.91
N ASP A 5 3.09 13.84 7.17
CA ASP A 5 2.90 12.84 6.12
C ASP A 5 1.57 13.07 5.37
N LEU A 6 0.56 13.60 6.04
CA LEU A 6 -0.75 13.93 5.44
C LEU A 6 -0.61 14.90 4.26
N LYS A 7 0.33 15.85 4.35
CA LYS A 7 0.60 16.82 3.27
C LYS A 7 1.19 16.18 2.01
N SER A 8 1.74 14.97 2.14
CA SER A 8 2.31 14.22 1.00
C SER A 8 1.29 13.37 0.26
N LEU A 9 0.06 13.28 0.76
CA LEU A 9 -1.02 12.52 0.13
C LEU A 9 -1.59 13.30 -1.06
N PRO A 10 -1.99 12.62 -2.15
CA PRO A 10 -2.54 13.26 -3.33
C PRO A 10 -4.00 13.71 -3.16
N PHE A 11 -4.57 13.53 -1.97
CA PHE A 11 -5.94 13.88 -1.61
C PHE A 11 -5.96 14.63 -0.28
N THR A 12 -7.02 15.42 -0.09
CA THR A 12 -7.18 16.20 1.13
C THR A 12 -7.73 15.33 2.24
N VAL A 13 -7.19 15.51 3.45
CA VAL A 13 -7.65 14.83 4.66
C VAL A 13 -7.99 15.89 5.70
N SER A 14 -9.13 15.74 6.38
CA SER A 14 -9.50 16.53 7.55
C SER A 14 -9.74 15.63 8.75
N GLU A 15 -9.80 16.21 9.94
CA GLU A 15 -10.27 15.52 11.14
C GLU A 15 -11.80 15.51 11.17
N GLY A 16 -12.39 14.37 11.53
CA GLY A 16 -13.81 14.18 11.71
C GLY A 16 -14.27 14.57 13.12
N PRO A 17 -15.60 14.67 13.35
CA PRO A 17 -16.17 15.04 14.64
C PRO A 17 -15.86 14.05 15.76
N ASP A 18 -15.49 12.83 15.40
CA ASP A 18 -15.09 11.71 16.25
C ASP A 18 -13.56 11.59 16.43
N GLY A 19 -12.79 12.54 15.88
CA GLY A 19 -11.32 12.55 15.90
C GLY A 19 -10.66 11.62 14.87
N TYR A 20 -11.46 10.95 14.02
CA TYR A 20 -10.93 10.08 12.97
C TYR A 20 -10.69 10.85 11.66
N PRO A 21 -9.72 10.44 10.83
CA PRO A 21 -9.46 11.13 9.57
C PRO A 21 -10.59 10.92 8.56
N LEU A 22 -10.90 11.97 7.81
CA LEU A 22 -11.86 12.00 6.72
C LEU A 22 -11.16 12.32 5.40
N ILE A 23 -11.40 11.51 4.38
CA ILE A 23 -10.80 11.62 3.05
C ILE A 23 -11.78 12.36 2.13
N HIS A 24 -11.32 13.43 1.49
CA HIS A 24 -12.11 14.21 0.54
C HIS A 24 -11.75 13.86 -0.89
N ALA A 25 -12.74 13.47 -1.67
CA ALA A 25 -12.58 13.13 -3.09
C ALA A 25 -13.69 13.75 -3.94
N ARG A 26 -13.36 14.13 -5.17
CA ARG A 26 -14.36 14.57 -6.14
C ARG A 26 -15.04 13.35 -6.75
N TYR A 27 -16.35 13.25 -6.60
CA TYR A 27 -17.16 12.16 -7.13
C TYR A 27 -18.45 12.72 -7.73
N LEU A 28 -18.72 12.38 -9.00
CA LEU A 28 -19.88 12.89 -9.77
C LEU A 28 -19.98 14.42 -9.76
N GLY A 29 -18.84 15.11 -9.91
CA GLY A 29 -18.77 16.58 -9.95
C GLY A 29 -18.71 17.24 -8.57
N GLU A 30 -19.14 16.58 -7.51
CA GLU A 30 -19.19 17.11 -6.14
C GLU A 30 -18.01 16.64 -5.29
N VAL A 31 -17.67 17.41 -4.26
CA VAL A 31 -16.71 16.97 -3.23
C VAL A 31 -17.48 16.13 -2.22
N LYS A 32 -17.11 14.86 -2.10
CA LYS A 32 -17.64 13.95 -1.09
C LYS A 32 -16.57 13.56 -0.10
N THR A 33 -17.02 13.28 1.12
CA THR A 33 -16.17 12.90 2.24
C THR A 33 -16.40 11.44 2.59
N PHE A 34 -15.32 10.71 2.82
CA PHE A 34 -15.33 9.27 3.10
C PHE A 34 -14.44 8.95 4.29
N THR A 35 -14.86 7.99 5.11
CA THR A 35 -14.00 7.40 6.12
C THR A 35 -13.00 6.43 5.47
N PRO A 36 -11.83 6.16 6.10
CA PRO A 36 -10.90 5.13 5.65
C PRO A 36 -11.58 3.77 5.48
N MET A 37 -12.52 3.42 6.37
CA MET A 37 -13.28 2.17 6.31
C MET A 37 -14.16 2.11 5.06
N GLN A 38 -14.84 3.19 4.68
CA GLN A 38 -15.64 3.25 3.45
C GLN A 38 -14.76 3.12 2.20
N VAL A 39 -13.61 3.82 2.16
CA VAL A 39 -12.67 3.70 1.03
C VAL A 39 -12.14 2.27 0.92
N PHE A 40 -11.80 1.65 2.05
CA PHE A 40 -11.35 0.26 2.06
C PHE A 40 -12.47 -0.71 1.66
N ALA A 41 -13.70 -0.46 2.10
CA ALA A 41 -14.88 -1.23 1.70
C ALA A 41 -15.12 -1.17 0.19
N MET A 42 -14.97 -0.01 -0.45
CA MET A 42 -15.05 0.10 -1.92
C MET A 42 -14.04 -0.81 -2.62
N MET A 43 -12.83 -0.92 -2.09
CA MET A 43 -11.81 -1.82 -2.61
C MET A 43 -12.21 -3.30 -2.42
N LEU A 44 -12.74 -3.66 -1.24
CA LEU A 44 -13.26 -4.99 -0.94
C LEU A 44 -14.46 -5.36 -1.83
N SER A 45 -15.37 -4.42 -2.09
CA SER A 45 -16.51 -4.60 -2.99
C SER A 45 -16.05 -4.89 -4.43
N ASN A 46 -15.07 -4.14 -4.94
CA ASN A 46 -14.51 -4.40 -6.26
C ASN A 46 -13.86 -5.80 -6.33
N MET A 47 -13.10 -6.20 -5.30
CA MET A 47 -12.53 -7.55 -5.23
C MET A 47 -13.63 -8.63 -5.18
N LYS A 48 -14.68 -8.43 -4.39
CA LYS A 48 -15.86 -9.32 -4.34
C LYS A 48 -16.52 -9.47 -5.70
N GLU A 49 -16.71 -8.38 -6.44
CA GLU A 49 -17.28 -8.42 -7.80
C GLU A 49 -16.41 -9.21 -8.77
N ILE A 50 -15.10 -8.97 -8.76
CA ILE A 50 -14.13 -9.71 -9.59
C ILE A 50 -14.20 -11.21 -9.25
N THR A 51 -14.18 -11.58 -7.97
CA THR A 51 -14.23 -12.99 -7.56
C THR A 51 -15.57 -13.64 -7.90
N THR A 52 -16.69 -12.94 -7.70
CA THR A 52 -18.04 -13.43 -8.05
C THR A 52 -18.15 -13.74 -9.54
N LYS A 53 -17.61 -12.84 -10.39
CA LYS A 53 -17.55 -13.05 -11.85
C LYS A 53 -16.65 -14.22 -12.24
N ASN A 54 -15.49 -14.37 -11.61
CA ASN A 54 -14.55 -15.45 -11.93
C ASN A 54 -15.06 -16.83 -11.48
N LEU A 55 -15.75 -16.91 -10.35
CA LEU A 55 -16.30 -18.17 -9.81
C LEU A 55 -17.69 -18.50 -10.36
N ASN A 56 -18.37 -17.55 -11.02
CA ASN A 56 -19.79 -17.63 -11.36
C ASN A 56 -20.67 -18.01 -10.14
N ALA A 57 -20.27 -17.58 -8.95
CA ALA A 57 -20.91 -17.92 -7.69
C ALA A 57 -20.88 -16.73 -6.73
N ALA A 58 -21.94 -16.59 -5.93
CA ALA A 58 -22.02 -15.52 -4.94
C ALA A 58 -20.96 -15.70 -3.85
N VAL A 59 -20.21 -14.64 -3.56
CA VAL A 59 -19.21 -14.61 -2.49
C VAL A 59 -19.79 -13.89 -1.28
N HIS A 60 -19.91 -14.60 -0.16
CA HIS A 60 -20.44 -14.05 1.10
C HIS A 60 -19.37 -13.96 2.18
N ASP A 61 -18.71 -15.09 2.45
CA ASP A 61 -17.74 -15.18 3.53
C ASP A 61 -16.32 -14.84 3.06
N CYS A 62 -15.52 -14.26 3.96
CA CYS A 62 -14.11 -13.97 3.68
C CYS A 62 -13.22 -14.20 4.91
N CYS A 63 -11.93 -14.41 4.65
CA CYS A 63 -10.86 -14.31 5.63
C CYS A 63 -9.90 -13.23 5.16
N ILE A 64 -9.53 -12.30 6.03
CA ILE A 64 -8.70 -11.14 5.66
C ILE A 64 -7.36 -11.23 6.37
N ALA A 65 -6.28 -11.23 5.59
CA ALA A 65 -4.93 -11.17 6.12
C ALA A 65 -4.55 -9.72 6.48
N ILE A 66 -4.00 -9.53 7.68
CA ILE A 66 -3.61 -8.22 8.22
C ILE A 66 -2.17 -8.24 8.76
N PRO A 67 -1.49 -7.08 8.83
CA PRO A 67 -0.18 -6.99 9.43
C PRO A 67 -0.18 -7.35 10.92
N VAL A 68 0.89 -7.98 11.40
CA VAL A 68 1.02 -8.42 12.80
C VAL A 68 0.90 -7.24 13.77
N TYR A 69 1.43 -6.08 13.39
CA TYR A 69 1.44 -4.86 14.21
C TYR A 69 0.11 -4.08 14.24
N PHE A 70 -0.94 -4.56 13.57
CA PHE A 70 -2.25 -3.89 13.62
C PHE A 70 -2.82 -3.92 15.04
N THR A 71 -3.22 -2.74 15.52
CA THR A 71 -3.88 -2.56 16.81
C THR A 71 -5.33 -3.06 16.77
N ASP A 72 -5.96 -3.27 17.93
CA ASP A 72 -7.36 -3.70 17.99
C ASP A 72 -8.32 -2.75 17.29
N LEU A 73 -8.04 -1.44 17.34
CA LEU A 73 -8.83 -0.44 16.63
C LEU A 73 -8.75 -0.62 15.11
N GLN A 74 -7.55 -0.85 14.58
CA GLN A 74 -7.34 -1.08 13.15
C GLN A 74 -7.96 -2.42 12.71
N ARG A 75 -7.90 -3.45 13.56
CA ARG A 75 -8.55 -4.75 13.32
C ARG A 75 -10.06 -4.59 13.21
N ARG A 76 -10.69 -3.85 14.12
CA ARG A 76 -12.13 -3.53 14.05
C ARG A 76 -12.47 -2.75 12.79
N ALA A 77 -11.68 -1.74 12.43
CA ALA A 77 -11.87 -0.98 11.20
C ALA A 77 -11.84 -1.85 9.92
N VAL A 78 -11.00 -2.90 9.89
CA VAL A 78 -10.98 -3.88 8.79
C VAL A 78 -12.28 -4.70 8.75
N LEU A 79 -12.79 -5.14 9.90
CA LEU A 79 -14.05 -5.87 9.99
C LEU A 79 -15.23 -4.99 9.55
N ASP A 80 -15.27 -3.74 10.01
CA ASP A 80 -16.30 -2.77 9.64
C ASP A 80 -16.29 -2.52 8.12
N ALA A 81 -15.11 -2.36 7.53
CA ALA A 81 -14.97 -2.21 6.08
C ALA A 81 -15.46 -3.45 5.32
N ALA A 82 -15.19 -4.66 5.82
CA ALA A 82 -15.70 -5.90 5.23
C ALA A 82 -17.23 -5.97 5.29
N THR A 83 -17.83 -5.59 6.43
CA THR A 83 -19.28 -5.53 6.60
C THR A 83 -19.92 -4.50 5.65
N ILE A 84 -19.33 -3.31 5.51
CA ILE A 84 -19.80 -2.29 4.54
C ILE A 84 -19.74 -2.83 3.10
N ALA A 85 -18.73 -3.64 2.78
CA ALA A 85 -18.61 -4.28 1.47
C ALA A 85 -19.60 -5.45 1.25
N GLY A 86 -20.42 -5.78 2.24
CA GLY A 86 -21.35 -6.91 2.21
C GLY A 86 -20.64 -8.26 2.24
N LEU A 87 -19.48 -8.33 2.93
CA LEU A 87 -18.77 -9.56 3.22
C LEU A 87 -18.91 -9.90 4.70
N HIS A 88 -18.94 -11.18 5.00
CA HIS A 88 -18.91 -11.70 6.36
C HIS A 88 -17.50 -12.20 6.70
N PRO A 89 -16.71 -11.44 7.48
CA PRO A 89 -15.35 -11.83 7.84
C PRO A 89 -15.37 -12.94 8.90
N LEU A 90 -15.03 -14.17 8.51
CA LEU A 90 -14.95 -15.33 9.41
C LEU A 90 -13.79 -15.19 10.40
N ARG A 91 -12.67 -14.62 9.93
CA ARG A 91 -11.45 -14.45 10.72
C ARG A 91 -10.56 -13.37 10.11
N LEU A 92 -9.86 -12.64 10.99
CA LEU A 92 -8.64 -11.92 10.62
C LEU A 92 -7.44 -12.82 10.88
N LEU A 93 -6.59 -13.00 9.87
CA LEU A 93 -5.37 -13.79 9.98
C LEU A 93 -4.16 -12.87 9.89
N HIS A 94 -3.09 -13.15 10.62
CA HIS A 94 -1.84 -12.42 10.37
C HIS A 94 -1.25 -12.87 9.04
N GLU A 95 -0.75 -11.92 8.25
CA GLU A 95 -0.17 -12.19 6.93
C GLU A 95 0.90 -13.30 6.95
N THR A 96 1.84 -13.24 7.89
CA THR A 96 2.91 -14.23 8.03
C THR A 96 2.40 -15.59 8.48
N THR A 97 1.36 -15.64 9.32
CA THR A 97 0.68 -16.88 9.69
C THR A 97 -0.06 -17.50 8.50
N ALA A 98 -0.70 -16.68 7.65
CA ALA A 98 -1.31 -17.15 6.41
C ALA A 98 -0.27 -17.77 5.47
N THR A 99 0.90 -17.13 5.34
CA THR A 99 2.04 -17.67 4.57
C THR A 99 2.57 -18.97 5.17
N ALA A 100 2.72 -19.04 6.49
CA ALA A 100 3.19 -20.25 7.18
C ALA A 100 2.19 -21.40 7.04
N LEU A 101 0.89 -21.13 7.11
CA LEU A 101 -0.16 -22.12 6.88
C LEU A 101 -0.12 -22.65 5.44
N ALA A 102 0.02 -21.75 4.46
CA ALA A 102 0.18 -22.16 3.07
C ALA A 102 1.41 -23.04 2.88
N TYR A 103 2.55 -22.67 3.48
CA TYR A 103 3.76 -23.50 3.46
C TYR A 103 3.49 -24.89 4.04
N GLY A 104 2.87 -24.98 5.22
CA GLY A 104 2.57 -26.25 5.88
C GLY A 104 1.63 -27.17 5.08
N ILE A 105 0.67 -26.60 4.34
CA ILE A 105 -0.28 -27.37 3.52
C ILE A 105 0.37 -27.91 2.24
N TYR A 106 1.19 -27.09 1.57
CA TYR A 106 1.74 -27.43 0.25
C TYR A 106 3.08 -28.17 0.31
N LYS A 107 3.81 -28.10 1.44
CA LYS A 107 5.08 -28.80 1.63
C LYS A 107 4.83 -30.27 1.95
N THR A 108 5.17 -31.17 1.03
CA THR A 108 4.87 -32.61 1.15
C THR A 108 5.93 -33.42 1.91
N ASP A 109 7.12 -32.84 2.10
CA ASP A 109 8.30 -33.46 2.71
C ASP A 109 8.54 -32.96 4.15
N LEU A 110 7.48 -32.66 4.88
CA LEU A 110 7.58 -32.27 6.29
C LEU A 110 7.86 -33.50 7.17
N PRO A 111 8.83 -33.42 8.10
CA PRO A 111 9.08 -34.49 9.06
C PRO A 111 7.85 -34.74 9.95
N GLU A 112 7.48 -36.01 10.15
CA GLU A 112 6.30 -36.38 10.95
C GLU A 112 6.55 -36.25 12.46
N ASN A 113 7.76 -36.58 12.92
CA ASN A 113 8.08 -36.68 14.35
C ASN A 113 8.98 -35.54 14.86
N ASP A 114 9.82 -34.97 13.99
CA ASP A 114 10.77 -33.93 14.37
C ASP A 114 10.25 -32.54 13.95
N PRO A 115 10.21 -31.55 14.84
CA PRO A 115 9.74 -30.22 14.48
C PRO A 115 10.72 -29.54 13.51
N LEU A 116 10.23 -29.18 12.32
CA LEU A 116 10.96 -28.32 11.39
C LEU A 116 10.74 -26.84 11.74
N ILE A 117 11.84 -26.14 12.07
CA ILE A 117 11.78 -24.71 12.37
C ILE A 117 12.00 -23.91 11.08
N VAL A 118 11.00 -23.12 10.69
CA VAL A 118 11.04 -22.27 9.50
C VAL A 118 10.80 -20.82 9.90
N ALA A 119 11.69 -19.92 9.46
CA ALA A 119 11.52 -18.49 9.63
C ALA A 119 10.86 -17.88 8.40
N PHE A 120 9.73 -17.20 8.60
CA PHE A 120 9.04 -16.42 7.55
C PHE A 120 9.32 -14.94 7.74
N VAL A 121 9.88 -14.29 6.72
CA VAL A 121 10.22 -12.87 6.74
C VAL A 121 9.48 -12.18 5.60
N ASP A 122 8.53 -11.30 5.95
CA ASP A 122 7.79 -10.49 4.98
C ASP A 122 8.21 -9.01 5.08
N ILE A 123 8.89 -8.51 4.05
CA ILE A 123 9.32 -7.11 3.94
C ILE A 123 8.62 -6.48 2.74
N ARG A 124 7.50 -5.79 3.02
CA ARG A 124 6.68 -5.17 1.97
C ARG A 124 7.04 -3.69 1.74
N HIS A 125 6.05 -2.89 1.41
CA HIS A 125 6.14 -1.57 0.77
C HIS A 125 6.98 -0.49 1.51
N ALA A 126 7.46 -0.75 2.74
CA ALA A 126 8.31 0.16 3.51
C ALA A 126 9.56 0.65 2.73
N SER A 127 10.13 -0.21 1.88
CA SER A 127 11.30 0.12 1.04
C SER A 127 11.09 1.31 0.08
N MET A 128 9.85 1.66 -0.27
CA MET A 128 9.58 2.75 -1.21
C MET A 128 9.76 4.14 -0.60
N GLN A 129 9.51 4.30 0.70
CA GLN A 129 9.54 5.64 1.34
C GLN A 129 10.96 6.20 1.45
N VAL A 130 11.95 5.33 1.73
CA VAL A 130 13.35 5.74 1.87
C VAL A 130 13.92 6.23 0.53
N LEU A 131 13.72 5.45 -0.55
CA LEU A 131 14.17 5.82 -1.89
C LEU A 131 13.53 7.13 -2.38
N PHE A 132 12.23 7.29 -2.11
CA PHE A 132 11.52 8.53 -2.42
C PHE A 132 12.13 9.73 -1.69
N HIS A 133 12.42 9.62 -0.39
CA HIS A 133 12.99 10.72 0.39
C HIS A 133 14.41 11.07 -0.05
N HIS A 134 15.24 10.06 -0.35
CA HIS A 134 16.59 10.27 -0.89
C HIS A 134 16.56 11.03 -2.22
N LEU A 135 15.75 10.59 -3.18
CA LEU A 135 15.65 11.25 -4.48
C LEU A 135 15.00 12.64 -4.38
N ALA A 136 14.00 12.82 -3.52
CA ALA A 136 13.41 14.13 -3.28
C ALA A 136 14.43 15.12 -2.69
N GLY A 137 15.30 14.66 -1.77
CA GLY A 137 16.41 15.45 -1.23
C GLY A 137 17.42 15.82 -2.32
N LYS A 138 17.85 14.84 -3.11
CA LYS A 138 18.77 15.06 -4.24
C LYS A 138 18.23 16.06 -5.26
N PHE A 139 16.96 15.95 -5.64
CA PHE A 139 16.34 16.88 -6.61
C PHE A 139 16.11 18.27 -6.05
N LYS A 140 15.95 18.41 -4.74
CA LYS A 140 15.94 19.70 -4.07
C LYS A 140 17.30 20.40 -4.18
N GLU A 141 18.40 19.66 -4.09
CA GLU A 141 19.75 20.22 -4.17
C GLU A 141 20.17 20.51 -5.62
N GLU A 142 20.01 19.55 -6.53
CA GLU A 142 20.49 19.65 -7.92
C GLU A 142 19.59 20.50 -8.81
N TYR A 143 18.26 20.38 -8.64
CA TYR A 143 17.28 21.01 -9.53
C TYR A 143 16.47 22.10 -8.83
N LYS A 144 16.67 22.33 -7.52
CA LYS A 144 15.88 23.27 -6.70
C LYS A 144 14.37 22.99 -6.70
N ILE A 145 13.97 21.73 -6.95
CA ILE A 145 12.57 21.31 -7.01
C ILE A 145 12.12 20.80 -5.64
N HIS A 146 11.00 21.31 -5.14
CA HIS A 146 10.36 20.83 -3.91
C HIS A 146 9.21 19.87 -4.23
N VAL A 147 9.55 18.62 -4.53
CA VAL A 147 8.58 17.58 -4.96
C VAL A 147 7.39 17.45 -3.99
N HIS A 148 7.64 17.59 -2.68
CA HIS A 148 6.60 17.51 -1.63
C HIS A 148 5.49 18.56 -1.73
N GLN A 149 5.72 19.67 -2.43
CA GLN A 149 4.71 20.73 -2.59
C GLN A 149 3.73 20.44 -3.73
N ASN A 150 4.05 19.48 -4.61
CA ASN A 150 3.24 19.16 -5.76
C ASN A 150 2.82 17.68 -5.73
N ALA A 151 1.54 17.42 -5.49
CA ALA A 151 0.98 16.07 -5.43
C ALA A 151 1.22 15.25 -6.72
N ARG A 152 1.19 15.89 -7.90
CA ARG A 152 1.45 15.22 -9.18
C ARG A 152 2.92 14.82 -9.31
N ALA A 153 3.83 15.70 -8.90
CA ALA A 153 5.26 15.40 -8.88
C ALA A 153 5.58 14.28 -7.88
N CYS A 154 4.98 14.31 -6.69
CA CYS A 154 5.07 13.25 -5.70
C CYS A 154 4.65 11.88 -6.26
N LEU A 155 3.49 11.82 -6.92
CA LEU A 155 2.99 10.57 -7.52
C LEU A 155 3.92 10.06 -8.63
N ARG A 156 4.37 10.94 -9.52
CA ARG A 156 5.31 10.59 -10.60
C ARG A 156 6.62 10.04 -10.05
N LEU A 157 7.19 10.72 -9.06
CA LEU A 157 8.44 10.26 -8.43
C LEU A 157 8.23 8.92 -7.70
N ARG A 158 7.13 8.73 -6.96
CA ARG A 158 6.83 7.44 -6.30
C ARG A 158 6.73 6.29 -7.31
N ALA A 159 6.04 6.49 -8.43
CA ALA A 159 5.93 5.48 -9.49
C ALA A 159 7.31 5.15 -10.10
N ALA A 160 8.15 6.16 -10.30
CA ALA A 160 9.51 5.98 -10.79
C ALA A 160 10.40 5.25 -9.77
N CYS A 161 10.28 5.57 -8.48
CA CYS A 161 10.95 4.85 -7.38
C CYS A 161 10.53 3.37 -7.36
N GLU A 162 9.25 3.07 -7.55
CA GLU A 162 8.76 1.69 -7.56
C GLU A 162 9.36 0.89 -8.73
N LYS A 163 9.36 1.48 -9.94
CA LYS A 163 9.98 0.89 -11.12
C LYS A 163 11.48 0.69 -10.90
N MET A 164 12.17 1.71 -10.38
CA MET A 164 13.59 1.66 -10.08
C MET A 164 13.93 0.57 -9.08
N LYS A 165 13.17 0.44 -7.98
CA LYS A 165 13.36 -0.61 -6.98
C LYS A 165 13.30 -2.01 -7.61
N LYS A 166 12.28 -2.28 -8.43
CA LYS A 166 12.11 -3.58 -9.12
C LYS A 166 13.30 -3.88 -10.03
N MET A 167 13.75 -2.87 -10.78
CA MET A 167 14.87 -3.05 -11.71
C MET A 167 16.22 -3.20 -11.01
N LEU A 168 16.43 -2.49 -9.89
CA LEU A 168 17.66 -2.58 -9.08
C LEU A 168 17.79 -3.94 -8.38
N SER A 169 16.70 -4.68 -8.17
CA SER A 169 16.79 -6.07 -7.70
C SER A 169 17.50 -6.99 -8.69
N ALA A 170 17.36 -6.73 -10.00
CA ALA A 170 18.03 -7.51 -11.05
C ALA A 170 19.36 -6.88 -11.49
N ASN A 171 19.43 -5.54 -11.57
CA ASN A 171 20.58 -4.81 -12.13
C ASN A 171 21.35 -4.03 -11.05
N PRO A 172 22.69 -3.95 -11.10
CA PRO A 172 23.49 -3.29 -10.07
C PRO A 172 23.40 -1.76 -10.13
N VAL A 173 23.07 -1.20 -11.30
CA VAL A 173 22.96 0.23 -11.56
C VAL A 173 21.72 0.47 -12.40
N MET A 174 20.98 1.54 -12.10
CA MET A 174 19.81 1.95 -12.86
C MET A 174 19.79 3.48 -13.04
N PRO A 175 19.81 3.98 -14.29
CA PRO A 175 19.51 5.39 -14.54
C PRO A 175 18.03 5.69 -14.26
N LEU A 176 17.78 6.84 -13.66
CA LEU A 176 16.47 7.47 -13.52
C LEU A 176 16.36 8.59 -14.55
N ASN A 177 15.27 8.57 -15.33
CA ASN A 177 14.88 9.72 -16.15
C ASN A 177 13.38 9.94 -15.95
N ILE A 178 13.00 11.12 -15.46
CA ILE A 178 11.59 11.52 -15.33
C ILE A 178 11.42 12.85 -16.05
N GLU A 179 10.67 12.81 -17.14
CA GLU A 179 10.34 13.99 -17.94
C GLU A 179 9.25 14.82 -17.25
N CYS A 180 9.40 16.15 -17.34
CA CYS A 180 8.50 17.14 -16.78
C CYS A 180 8.05 16.81 -15.35
N LEU A 181 9.00 16.49 -14.45
CA LEU A 181 8.65 16.07 -13.08
C LEU A 181 7.83 17.16 -12.37
N MET A 182 8.31 18.41 -12.47
CA MET A 182 7.67 19.62 -11.95
C MET A 182 8.17 20.83 -12.75
N ASP A 183 7.29 21.82 -12.98
CA ASP A 183 7.63 23.08 -13.67
C ASP A 183 8.40 22.90 -14.99
N GLU A 184 7.94 21.96 -15.83
CA GLU A 184 8.57 21.58 -17.11
C GLU A 184 10.06 21.19 -17.01
N THR A 185 10.51 20.80 -15.82
CA THR A 185 11.89 20.40 -15.57
C THR A 185 12.02 18.89 -15.60
N ASP A 186 12.93 18.42 -16.44
CA ASP A 186 13.35 17.02 -16.51
C ASP A 186 14.37 16.73 -15.42
N VAL A 187 14.21 15.60 -14.72
CA VAL A 187 15.19 15.14 -13.73
C VAL A 187 15.86 13.86 -14.18
N LYS A 188 17.17 13.81 -13.97
CA LYS A 188 18.00 12.66 -14.26
C LYS A 188 18.74 12.24 -13.00
N GLY A 189 18.99 10.96 -12.87
CA GLY A 189 19.75 10.42 -11.76
C GLY A 189 20.32 9.07 -12.11
N ILE A 190 21.24 8.59 -11.28
CA ILE A 190 21.71 7.23 -11.33
C ILE A 190 21.61 6.71 -9.91
N MET A 191 21.03 5.53 -9.75
CA MET A 191 21.00 4.82 -8.49
C MET A 191 21.82 3.54 -8.64
N LYS A 192 22.69 3.29 -7.67
CA LYS A 192 23.39 2.02 -7.51
C LYS A 192 22.68 1.21 -6.44
N ARG A 193 22.86 -0.11 -6.49
CA ARG A 193 22.31 -1.01 -5.47
C ARG A 193 22.97 -0.82 -4.10
N GLU A 194 24.25 -0.45 -4.10
CA GLU A 194 25.08 -0.16 -2.92
C GLU A 194 24.92 1.29 -2.45
#